data_AF-A0A932UM37-F1
#
_entry.id   AF-A0A932UM37-F1
#
_cell.length_a   1.000
_cell.length_b   1.000
_cell.length_c   1.000
_cell.angle_alpha   90.00
_cell.angle_beta   90.00
_cell.angle_gamma   90.00
#
_symmetry.space_group_name_H-M   'P 1'
#
loop_
_entity.id
_entity.type
_entity.pdbx_description
1 polymer ?
#
loop_
_entity_poly.entity_id
_entity_poly.type
_entity_poly.pdbx_seq_one_letter_code
_entity_poly.pdbx_strand_id
1 'polypeptide(L)'
;MATITGRPSYYSPVATPSEGIGNLDRLSSREVIKFGGLVGLAGIFFDAAIAHGLFWENDPYWTYWITKTFLITTVFSLATAFFGIGIVQGVIGTAVHTLVLEVYYQWLSPIGLPRESQWLDFDHLWITGVPVHYAVIFAGYLTALWLWRRRPAVWAVQPTVRRLGLFAVVATVAVLVLDGIITQALILREYPGLTFFVVRALLSVPFFMALAAYVGTDWRGIVAGSACLALIWTSYSMYLGPTGLPSGPVEYPGYEKLWLRAFPGQLVAMVAGTWLAARLTGLYHARLDDVEHAGIDDTEPHGRGVSRWVAVGLVLLMGVGAASALIAGIALAGRPDAPGIEVGATASGDALITRGAQPYALESAVPASGRLESQAVDTGGRWSPLQSKDTMQLTAELTHPGDGASYRVVMNTPMRQEPEGRYTTWFGVSLGHAHHGDTGIDSSALPRVASELALWGYADVYRNGTLIAGGKPAHMMVVRKDQGQLPGQVFLSVATEKKDLPGTPDGYLNVIWRKVDTLSTPATQGIDLASERQSGAGRLPATDLGQLAQFGRREVVGYGTLAFLIAGLLLLTITSKPVVDRDQYGSSVA
;
A
#
# COMPACT_ATOMS: atom_id res chain seq x y z
N MET A 1 3.53 -73.21 -15.99
CA MET A 1 4.20 -71.92 -15.73
C MET A 1 3.38 -70.82 -16.36
N ALA A 2 2.59 -70.09 -15.57
CA ALA A 2 1.84 -68.92 -16.02
C ALA A 2 2.22 -67.77 -15.08
N THR A 3 2.91 -66.77 -15.63
CA THR A 3 3.43 -65.62 -14.89
C THR A 3 2.34 -64.56 -14.79
N ILE A 4 1.68 -64.48 -13.64
CA ILE A 4 0.71 -63.42 -13.31
C ILE A 4 1.52 -62.16 -12.95
N THR A 5 1.62 -61.23 -13.89
CA THR A 5 2.15 -59.88 -13.63
C THR A 5 1.05 -59.02 -13.03
N GLY A 6 0.85 -59.11 -11.72
CA GLY A 6 -0.01 -58.19 -10.97
C GLY A 6 0.63 -56.80 -10.91
N ARG A 7 0.08 -55.83 -11.65
CA ARG A 7 0.38 -54.41 -11.40
C ARG A 7 -0.27 -54.01 -10.06
N PRO A 8 0.46 -53.38 -9.13
CA PRO A 8 -0.16 -52.84 -7.92
C PRO A 8 -1.11 -51.71 -8.31
N SER A 9 -2.41 -51.92 -8.10
CA SER A 9 -3.44 -50.90 -8.27
C SER A 9 -3.33 -49.88 -7.13
N TYR A 10 -2.63 -48.76 -7.38
CA TYR A 10 -2.64 -47.58 -6.51
C TYR A 10 -3.94 -46.75 -6.66
N TYR A 11 -5.09 -47.41 -6.79
CA TYR A 11 -6.38 -46.75 -6.62
C TYR A 11 -6.73 -46.81 -5.14
N SER A 12 -6.34 -45.78 -4.38
CA SER A 12 -7.03 -45.52 -3.11
C SER A 12 -8.51 -45.30 -3.44
N PRO A 13 -9.45 -45.97 -2.75
CA PRO A 13 -10.86 -45.75 -2.97
C PRO A 13 -11.17 -44.27 -2.78
N VAL A 14 -11.75 -43.66 -3.80
CA VAL A 14 -12.34 -42.33 -3.70
C VAL A 14 -13.38 -42.42 -2.60
N ALA A 15 -13.10 -41.78 -1.46
CA ALA A 15 -14.02 -41.73 -0.34
C ALA A 15 -15.35 -41.18 -0.88
N THR A 16 -16.42 -41.96 -0.74
CA THR A 16 -17.76 -41.54 -1.09
C THR A 16 -18.09 -40.29 -0.26
N PRO A 17 -18.64 -39.22 -0.86
CA PRO A 17 -19.04 -38.04 -0.11
C PRO A 17 -20.09 -38.47 0.91
N SER A 18 -19.77 -38.37 2.20
CA SER A 18 -20.74 -38.65 3.25
C SER A 18 -21.84 -37.59 3.20
N GLU A 19 -23.04 -37.98 2.80
CA GLU A 19 -24.24 -37.15 2.84
C GLU A 19 -24.63 -36.86 4.30
N GLY A 20 -24.20 -35.71 4.80
CA GLY A 20 -24.59 -35.19 6.10
C GLY A 20 -24.53 -33.67 6.07
N ILE A 21 -25.63 -33.03 6.44
CA ILE A 21 -25.79 -31.58 6.48
C ILE A 21 -24.72 -30.99 7.41
N GLY A 22 -23.65 -30.45 6.82
CA GLY A 22 -22.51 -29.85 7.52
C GLY A 22 -21.15 -30.30 6.97
N ASN A 23 -20.91 -30.15 5.66
CA ASN A 23 -19.64 -30.57 5.02
C ASN A 23 -18.46 -29.72 5.48
N LEU A 24 -17.91 -30.06 6.63
CA LEU A 24 -16.55 -29.72 7.02
C LEU A 24 -15.62 -30.63 6.20
N ASP A 25 -15.01 -30.09 5.15
CA ASP A 25 -13.92 -30.76 4.44
C ASP A 25 -12.73 -30.85 5.41
N ARG A 26 -12.67 -31.93 6.18
CA ARG A 26 -11.54 -32.20 7.07
C ARG A 26 -10.35 -32.65 6.24
N LEU A 27 -9.27 -31.89 6.34
CA LEU A 27 -8.03 -32.15 5.64
C LEU A 27 -7.11 -33.04 6.49
N SER A 28 -6.33 -33.91 5.85
CA SER A 28 -5.20 -34.57 6.53
C SER A 28 -4.16 -33.56 7.00
N SER A 29 -3.30 -33.90 7.97
CA SER A 29 -2.26 -32.97 8.47
C SER A 29 -1.36 -32.42 7.35
N ARG A 30 -1.03 -33.26 6.36
CA ARG A 30 -0.25 -32.84 5.19
C ARG A 30 -1.01 -31.84 4.32
N GLU A 31 -2.33 -32.00 4.22
CA GLU A 31 -3.19 -31.13 3.43
C GLU A 31 -3.48 -29.81 4.12
N VAL A 32 -3.63 -29.82 5.45
CA VAL A 32 -3.70 -28.60 6.26
C VAL A 32 -2.50 -27.71 5.99
N ILE A 33 -1.28 -28.25 6.06
CA ILE A 33 -0.04 -27.49 5.83
C ILE A 33 0.00 -26.93 4.40
N LYS A 34 -0.32 -27.76 3.40
CA LYS A 34 -0.35 -27.32 1.99
C LYS A 34 -1.37 -26.21 1.75
N PHE A 35 -2.57 -26.36 2.31
CA PHE A 35 -3.64 -25.39 2.18
C PHE A 35 -3.29 -24.08 2.89
N GLY A 36 -2.80 -24.13 4.14
CA GLY A 36 -2.35 -22.94 4.86
C GLY A 36 -1.20 -22.22 4.18
N GLY A 37 -0.25 -22.95 3.59
CA GLY A 37 0.81 -22.37 2.76
C GLY A 37 0.26 -21.66 1.51
N LEU A 38 -0.73 -22.26 0.85
CA LEU A 38 -1.42 -21.65 -0.29
C LEU A 38 -2.17 -20.37 0.11
N VAL A 39 -2.86 -20.37 1.26
CA VAL A 39 -3.53 -19.18 1.80
C VAL A 39 -2.52 -18.09 2.14
N GLY A 40 -1.37 -18.44 2.73
CA GLY A 40 -0.30 -17.48 3.02
C GLY A 40 0.22 -16.76 1.78
N LEU A 41 0.58 -17.55 0.75
CA LEU A 41 1.08 -17.01 -0.52
C LEU A 41 0.03 -16.18 -1.27
N ALA A 42 -1.22 -16.65 -1.33
CA ALA A 42 -2.29 -15.91 -1.97
C ALA A 42 -2.64 -14.63 -1.18
N GLY A 43 -2.75 -14.73 0.15
CA GLY A 43 -3.06 -13.62 1.03
C GLY A 43 -2.03 -12.49 0.94
N ILE A 44 -0.73 -12.81 1.07
CA ILE A 44 0.32 -11.78 0.93
C ILE A 44 0.36 -11.18 -0.47
N PHE A 45 0.04 -11.99 -1.49
CA PHE A 45 -0.02 -11.49 -2.86
C PHE A 45 -1.13 -10.45 -3.03
N PHE A 46 -2.36 -10.75 -2.59
CA PHE A 46 -3.47 -9.79 -2.65
C PHE A 46 -3.20 -8.55 -1.81
N ASP A 47 -2.54 -8.71 -0.67
CA ASP A 47 -2.16 -7.62 0.19
C ASP A 47 -1.11 -6.69 -0.46
N ALA A 48 -0.01 -7.24 -0.98
CA ALA A 48 0.98 -6.47 -1.71
C ALA A 48 0.39 -5.82 -2.97
N ALA A 49 -0.44 -6.57 -3.72
CA ALA A 49 -0.98 -6.11 -4.98
C ALA A 49 -2.11 -5.09 -4.84
N ILE A 50 -2.97 -5.22 -3.82
CA ILE A 50 -4.18 -4.39 -3.69
C ILE A 50 -4.09 -3.49 -2.47
N ALA A 51 -3.76 -4.00 -1.29
CA ALA A 51 -3.75 -3.16 -0.09
C ALA A 51 -2.64 -2.10 -0.17
N HIS A 52 -1.40 -2.54 -0.32
CA HIS A 52 -0.29 -1.61 -0.56
C HIS A 52 -0.32 -1.07 -1.98
N GLY A 53 -0.63 -1.93 -2.95
CA GLY A 53 -0.61 -1.54 -4.35
C GLY A 53 -1.68 -0.53 -4.77
N LEU A 54 -2.77 -0.35 -4.02
CA LEU A 54 -3.84 0.61 -4.34
C LEU A 54 -4.08 1.65 -3.24
N PHE A 55 -3.90 1.31 -1.96
CA PHE A 55 -4.31 2.16 -0.84
C PHE A 55 -3.16 2.82 -0.08
N TRP A 56 -1.98 2.21 -0.04
CA TRP A 56 -0.87 2.73 0.77
C TRP A 56 0.39 2.86 -0.09
N GLU A 57 0.76 4.11 -0.40
CA GLU A 57 1.82 4.57 -1.31
C GLU A 57 3.22 3.99 -1.03
N ASN A 58 3.36 2.68 -1.19
CA ASN A 58 4.54 1.83 -1.01
C ASN A 58 4.87 1.43 0.44
N ASP A 59 5.01 0.12 0.68
CA ASP A 59 5.70 -0.43 1.85
C ASP A 59 6.88 -1.29 1.37
N PRO A 60 8.13 -0.82 1.50
CA PRO A 60 9.28 -1.42 0.82
C PRO A 60 9.94 -2.58 1.61
N TYR A 61 9.39 -3.01 2.75
CA TYR A 61 10.08 -3.98 3.60
C TYR A 61 9.77 -5.43 3.21
N TRP A 62 10.67 -6.05 2.44
CA TRP A 62 10.60 -7.48 2.13
C TRP A 62 10.51 -8.39 3.39
N THR A 63 11.13 -7.98 4.50
CA THR A 63 11.06 -8.66 5.80
C THR A 63 9.64 -8.65 6.37
N TYR A 64 8.89 -7.59 6.15
CA TYR A 64 7.48 -7.49 6.51
C TYR A 64 6.65 -8.52 5.72
N TRP A 65 6.86 -8.61 4.40
CA TRP A 65 6.11 -9.57 3.58
C TRP A 65 6.38 -11.02 3.97
N ILE A 66 7.64 -11.35 4.27
CA ILE A 66 8.00 -12.69 4.76
C ILE A 66 7.29 -12.98 6.09
N THR A 67 7.41 -12.07 7.06
CA THR A 67 6.82 -12.26 8.40
C THR A 67 5.29 -12.38 8.32
N LYS A 68 4.64 -11.53 7.53
CA LYS A 68 3.19 -11.56 7.31
C LYS A 68 2.75 -12.84 6.60
N THR A 69 3.52 -13.33 5.63
CA THR A 69 3.25 -14.63 4.99
C THR A 69 3.23 -15.76 6.01
N PHE A 70 4.24 -15.82 6.90
CA PHE A 70 4.29 -16.83 7.96
C PHE A 70 3.14 -16.68 8.96
N LEU A 71 2.75 -15.45 9.30
CA LEU A 71 1.60 -15.18 10.17
C LEU A 71 0.31 -15.70 9.54
N ILE A 72 0.01 -15.32 8.29
CA ILE A 72 -1.17 -15.79 7.56
C ILE A 72 -1.17 -17.33 7.50
N THR A 73 -0.07 -17.94 7.06
CA THR A 73 0.05 -19.41 6.97
C THR A 73 -0.20 -20.09 8.31
N THR A 74 0.34 -19.55 9.40
CA THR A 74 0.19 -20.12 10.74
C THR A 74 -1.26 -20.06 11.19
N VAL A 75 -1.88 -18.87 11.14
CA VAL A 75 -3.27 -18.67 11.58
C VAL A 75 -4.22 -19.56 10.77
N PHE A 76 -4.09 -19.59 9.45
CA PHE A 76 -4.98 -20.39 8.60
C PHE A 76 -4.70 -21.89 8.67
N SER A 77 -3.46 -22.33 8.93
CA SER A 77 -3.18 -23.74 9.19
C SER A 77 -3.86 -24.21 10.48
N LEU A 78 -3.78 -23.42 11.55
CA LEU A 78 -4.45 -23.73 12.81
C LEU A 78 -5.97 -23.70 12.65
N ALA A 79 -6.53 -22.64 12.05
CA ALA A 79 -7.97 -22.54 11.79
C ALA A 79 -8.47 -23.74 10.96
N THR A 80 -7.72 -24.13 9.93
CA THR A 80 -8.05 -25.28 9.08
C THR A 80 -7.95 -26.60 9.84
N ALA A 81 -6.96 -26.77 10.74
CA ALA A 81 -6.82 -27.96 11.56
C ALA A 81 -8.01 -28.16 12.51
N PHE A 82 -8.51 -27.08 13.12
CA PHE A 82 -9.61 -27.15 14.09
C PHE A 82 -10.99 -27.16 13.42
N PHE A 83 -11.17 -26.37 12.35
CA PHE A 83 -12.49 -26.09 11.78
C PHE A 83 -12.66 -26.57 10.34
N GLY A 84 -11.64 -27.19 9.73
CA GLY A 84 -11.67 -27.57 8.30
C GLY A 84 -11.59 -26.35 7.37
N ILE A 85 -11.89 -26.57 6.08
CA ILE A 85 -11.95 -25.50 5.08
C ILE A 85 -13.38 -25.17 4.66
N GLY A 86 -13.64 -23.90 4.35
CA GLY A 86 -14.95 -23.42 3.90
C GLY A 86 -15.06 -21.90 4.01
N ILE A 87 -16.11 -21.31 3.44
CA ILE A 87 -16.25 -19.85 3.39
C ILE A 87 -16.36 -19.27 4.81
N VAL A 88 -17.17 -19.88 5.67
CA VAL A 88 -17.35 -19.45 7.08
C VAL A 88 -16.04 -19.55 7.86
N GLN A 89 -15.30 -20.65 7.68
CA GLN A 89 -13.98 -20.86 8.26
C GLN A 89 -12.98 -19.80 7.78
N GLY A 90 -13.05 -19.43 6.50
CA GLY A 90 -12.29 -18.33 5.93
C GLY A 90 -12.59 -16.99 6.59
N VAL A 91 -13.88 -16.67 6.79
CA VAL A 91 -14.33 -15.43 7.47
C VAL A 91 -13.75 -15.36 8.89
N ILE A 92 -13.87 -16.46 9.65
CA ILE A 92 -13.36 -16.55 11.03
C ILE A 92 -11.84 -16.48 11.05
N GLY A 93 -11.16 -17.28 10.21
CA GLY A 93 -9.70 -17.30 10.13
C GLY A 93 -9.11 -15.95 9.76
N THR A 94 -9.77 -15.23 8.84
CA THR A 94 -9.38 -13.86 8.47
C THR A 94 -9.58 -12.90 9.64
N ALA A 95 -10.70 -12.99 10.37
CA ALA A 95 -10.95 -12.11 11.52
C ALA A 95 -9.91 -12.29 12.62
N VAL A 96 -9.57 -13.55 12.93
CA VAL A 96 -8.51 -13.89 13.87
C VAL A 96 -7.16 -13.37 13.38
N HIS A 97 -6.83 -13.60 12.10
CA HIS A 97 -5.59 -13.07 11.51
C HIS A 97 -5.49 -11.55 11.65
N THR A 98 -6.54 -10.83 11.25
CA THR A 98 -6.57 -9.37 11.32
C THR A 98 -6.44 -8.86 12.75
N LEU A 99 -7.10 -9.51 13.71
CA LEU A 99 -6.94 -9.19 15.14
C LEU A 99 -5.51 -9.42 15.62
N VAL A 100 -4.88 -10.53 15.25
CA VAL A 100 -3.48 -10.82 15.64
C VAL A 100 -2.52 -9.84 14.99
N LEU A 101 -2.73 -9.51 13.71
CA LEU A 101 -1.94 -8.51 12.99
C LEU A 101 -2.06 -7.13 13.67
N GLU A 102 -3.25 -6.75 14.10
CA GLU A 102 -3.51 -5.49 14.80
C GLU A 102 -2.80 -5.44 16.15
N VAL A 103 -2.91 -6.52 16.95
CA VAL A 103 -2.19 -6.63 18.22
C VAL A 103 -0.68 -6.58 17.98
N TYR A 104 -0.20 -7.24 16.92
CA TYR A 104 1.21 -7.18 16.54
C TYR A 104 1.65 -5.75 16.24
N TYR A 105 0.91 -5.01 15.41
CA TYR A 105 1.26 -3.64 15.05
C TYR A 105 1.26 -2.69 16.24
N GLN A 106 0.20 -2.74 17.06
CA GLN A 106 0.02 -1.80 18.17
C GLN A 106 0.94 -2.10 19.36
N TRP A 107 1.26 -3.37 19.63
CA TRP A 107 1.89 -3.77 20.89
C TRP A 107 3.23 -4.51 20.73
N LEU A 108 3.48 -5.16 19.59
CA LEU A 108 4.63 -6.08 19.42
C LEU A 108 5.59 -5.72 18.28
N SER A 109 5.28 -4.67 17.49
CA SER A 109 6.15 -4.10 16.47
C SER A 109 7.50 -3.51 16.94
N PRO A 110 7.83 -3.33 18.25
CA PRO A 110 9.18 -2.90 18.66
C PRO A 110 10.34 -3.84 18.25
N ILE A 111 10.05 -5.04 17.72
CA ILE A 111 11.05 -6.03 17.31
C ILE A 111 11.22 -5.99 15.79
N GLY A 112 12.10 -5.11 15.30
CA GLY A 112 12.68 -5.18 13.96
C GLY A 112 12.08 -4.29 12.87
N LEU A 113 11.07 -3.46 13.19
CA LEU A 113 10.65 -2.33 12.36
C LEU A 113 11.11 -1.02 13.01
N PRO A 114 11.26 0.10 12.27
CA PRO A 114 11.53 1.41 12.87
C PRO A 114 10.59 1.63 14.06
N ARG A 115 11.13 2.01 15.21
CA ARG A 115 10.46 2.09 16.53
C ARG A 115 9.25 3.02 16.60
N GLU A 116 8.87 3.63 15.49
CA GLU A 116 7.76 4.53 15.37
C GLU A 116 6.92 4.05 14.18
N SER A 117 5.80 3.36 14.45
CA SER A 117 4.81 2.98 13.42
C SER A 117 4.06 4.22 12.93
N GLN A 118 4.81 5.16 12.36
CA GLN A 118 4.44 6.49 11.92
C GLN A 118 3.67 6.52 10.59
N TRP A 119 3.18 5.38 10.11
CA TRP A 119 2.60 5.28 8.76
C TRP A 119 1.09 5.06 8.72
N LEU A 120 0.44 4.78 9.86
CA LEU A 120 -1.03 4.63 9.95
C LEU A 120 -1.52 5.36 11.21
N ASP A 121 -2.23 6.48 11.03
CA ASP A 121 -3.00 7.11 12.11
C ASP A 121 -4.10 6.14 12.54
N PHE A 122 -4.54 6.24 13.78
CA PHE A 122 -5.61 5.42 14.33
C PHE A 122 -6.83 5.37 13.40
N ASP A 123 -7.22 6.51 12.81
CA ASP A 123 -8.32 6.55 11.85
C ASP A 123 -7.97 5.78 10.56
N HIS A 124 -6.76 5.93 10.04
CA HIS A 124 -6.35 5.17 8.86
C HIS A 124 -6.27 3.68 9.15
N LEU A 125 -5.75 3.28 10.31
CA LEU A 125 -5.62 1.89 10.76
C LEU A 125 -6.99 1.23 10.88
N TRP A 126 -7.96 1.87 11.55
CA TRP A 126 -9.25 1.25 11.82
C TRP A 126 -10.28 1.44 10.69
N ILE A 127 -10.21 2.53 9.94
CA ILE A 127 -11.18 2.84 8.88
C ILE A 127 -10.76 2.25 7.54
N THR A 128 -9.46 2.26 7.22
CA THR A 128 -8.95 1.74 5.94
C THR A 128 -8.08 0.50 6.13
N GLY A 129 -7.16 0.51 7.10
CA GLY A 129 -6.21 -0.55 7.43
C GLY A 129 -6.89 -1.89 7.64
N VAL A 130 -7.59 -2.03 8.75
CA VAL A 130 -8.26 -3.25 9.20
C VAL A 130 -9.26 -3.76 8.16
N PRO A 131 -10.17 -2.93 7.59
CA PRO A 131 -11.12 -3.41 6.59
C PRO A 131 -10.46 -3.86 5.28
N VAL A 132 -9.49 -3.10 4.77
CA VAL A 132 -8.77 -3.46 3.53
C VAL A 132 -7.94 -4.72 3.74
N HIS A 133 -7.16 -4.79 4.82
CA HIS A 133 -6.39 -6.00 5.18
C HIS A 133 -7.29 -7.23 5.30
N TYR A 134 -8.42 -7.10 6.02
CA TYR A 134 -9.38 -8.19 6.11
C TYR A 134 -9.87 -8.63 4.72
N ALA A 135 -10.29 -7.67 3.89
CA ALA A 135 -10.83 -7.97 2.56
C ALA A 135 -9.81 -8.65 1.64
N VAL A 136 -8.57 -8.15 1.59
CA VAL A 136 -7.52 -8.72 0.71
C VAL A 136 -7.05 -10.09 1.19
N ILE A 137 -6.91 -10.29 2.50
CA ILE A 137 -6.53 -11.61 3.06
C ILE A 137 -7.66 -12.61 2.85
N PHE A 138 -8.91 -12.19 3.02
CA PHE A 138 -10.06 -13.05 2.72
C PHE A 138 -10.15 -13.39 1.23
N ALA A 139 -9.86 -12.44 0.33
CA ALA A 139 -9.76 -12.71 -1.11
C ALA A 139 -8.66 -13.74 -1.43
N GLY A 140 -7.50 -13.64 -0.75
CA GLY A 140 -6.45 -14.65 -0.81
C GLY A 140 -6.91 -16.03 -0.33
N TYR A 141 -7.64 -16.10 0.78
CA TYR A 141 -8.25 -17.34 1.27
C TYR A 141 -9.24 -17.94 0.27
N LEU A 142 -10.16 -17.14 -0.27
CA LEU A 142 -11.14 -17.60 -1.25
C LEU A 142 -10.47 -18.12 -2.52
N THR A 143 -9.40 -17.47 -2.96
CA THR A 143 -8.57 -17.93 -4.08
C THR A 143 -7.94 -19.28 -3.77
N ALA A 144 -7.33 -19.44 -2.60
CA ALA A 144 -6.76 -20.70 -2.14
C ALA A 144 -7.82 -21.82 -2.05
N LEU A 145 -9.00 -21.53 -1.50
CA LEU A 145 -10.12 -22.47 -1.39
C LEU A 145 -10.62 -22.91 -2.76
N TRP A 146 -10.74 -21.97 -3.69
CA TRP A 146 -11.13 -22.26 -5.07
C TRP A 146 -10.11 -23.15 -5.79
N LEU A 147 -8.81 -22.82 -5.69
CA LEU A 147 -7.73 -23.63 -6.23
C LEU A 147 -7.74 -25.05 -5.63
N TRP A 148 -7.93 -25.14 -4.31
CA TRP A 148 -7.97 -26.41 -3.59
C TRP A 148 -9.09 -27.32 -4.10
N ARG A 149 -10.30 -26.77 -4.29
CA ARG A 149 -11.47 -27.52 -4.78
C ARG A 149 -11.37 -27.90 -6.26
N ARG A 150 -10.58 -27.18 -7.06
CA ARG A 150 -10.33 -27.52 -8.47
C ARG A 150 -9.28 -28.61 -8.67
N ARG A 151 -8.41 -28.84 -7.69
CA ARG A 151 -7.29 -29.79 -7.76
C ARG A 151 -7.69 -31.16 -8.34
N PRO A 152 -8.78 -31.84 -7.92
CA PRO A 152 -9.14 -33.16 -8.47
C PRO A 152 -9.43 -33.13 -9.97
N ALA A 153 -10.14 -32.11 -10.45
CA ALA A 153 -10.49 -31.96 -11.86
C ALA A 153 -9.25 -31.66 -12.73
N VAL A 154 -8.30 -30.89 -12.20
CA VAL A 154 -7.03 -30.62 -12.89
C VAL A 154 -6.14 -31.86 -12.88
N TRP A 155 -6.17 -32.64 -11.80
CA TRP A 155 -5.38 -33.86 -11.66
C TRP A 155 -5.81 -35.00 -12.57
N ALA A 156 -7.11 -35.09 -12.86
CA ALA A 156 -7.65 -36.08 -13.78
C ALA A 156 -7.12 -35.94 -15.21
N VAL A 157 -6.74 -34.73 -15.63
CA VAL A 157 -6.35 -34.39 -17.01
C VAL A 157 -4.88 -33.95 -17.07
N GLN A 158 -4.05 -34.32 -16.08
CA GLN A 158 -2.69 -33.81 -15.93
C GLN A 158 -1.89 -33.97 -17.23
N PRO A 159 -1.57 -32.86 -17.92
CA PRO A 159 -0.79 -32.95 -19.13
C PRO A 159 0.63 -33.38 -18.78
N THR A 160 1.26 -34.13 -19.68
CA THR A 160 2.68 -34.52 -19.50
C THR A 160 3.54 -33.30 -19.18
N VAL A 161 4.58 -33.46 -18.35
CA VAL A 161 5.51 -32.38 -17.98
C VAL A 161 6.04 -31.63 -19.22
N ARG A 162 6.27 -32.36 -20.32
CA ARG A 162 6.67 -31.78 -21.61
C ARG A 162 5.62 -30.82 -22.18
N ARG A 163 4.33 -31.18 -22.15
CA ARG A 163 3.23 -30.31 -22.63
C ARG A 163 3.05 -29.09 -21.71
N LEU A 164 3.21 -29.26 -20.39
CA LEU A 164 3.20 -28.13 -19.44
C LEU A 164 4.31 -27.13 -19.74
N GLY A 165 5.54 -27.62 -19.91
CA GLY A 165 6.69 -26.77 -20.25
C GLY A 165 6.49 -26.06 -21.60
N LEU A 166 6.00 -26.78 -22.62
CA LEU A 166 5.71 -26.18 -23.91
C LEU A 166 4.64 -25.09 -23.81
N PHE A 167 3.54 -25.34 -23.11
CA PHE A 167 2.50 -24.35 -22.86
C PHE A 167 3.04 -23.11 -22.16
N ALA A 168 3.82 -23.28 -21.09
CA ALA A 168 4.34 -22.15 -20.33
C ALA A 168 5.25 -21.25 -21.18
N VAL A 169 6.10 -21.83 -22.03
CA VAL A 169 6.95 -21.08 -22.96
C VAL A 169 6.11 -20.36 -24.02
N VAL A 170 5.17 -21.06 -24.66
CA VAL A 170 4.31 -20.46 -25.70
C VAL A 170 3.43 -19.35 -25.12
N ALA A 171 2.85 -19.55 -23.93
CA ALA A 171 2.06 -18.55 -23.22
C ALA A 171 2.89 -17.32 -22.86
N THR A 172 4.12 -17.53 -22.36
CA THR A 172 5.05 -16.44 -22.06
C THR A 172 5.32 -15.59 -23.29
N VAL A 173 5.70 -16.21 -24.41
CA VAL A 173 5.98 -15.49 -25.66
C VAL A 173 4.73 -14.75 -26.16
N ALA A 174 3.59 -15.44 -26.22
CA ALA A 174 2.34 -14.86 -26.71
C ALA A 174 1.90 -13.64 -25.87
N VAL A 175 1.93 -13.77 -24.54
CA VAL A 175 1.55 -12.67 -23.64
C VAL A 175 2.54 -11.52 -23.73
N LEU A 176 3.85 -11.77 -23.79
CA LEU A 176 4.84 -10.69 -23.92
C LEU A 176 4.71 -9.90 -25.22
N VAL A 177 4.48 -10.60 -26.33
CA VAL A 177 4.25 -9.94 -27.63
C VAL A 177 2.97 -9.10 -27.56
N LEU A 178 1.88 -9.66 -27.04
CA LEU A 178 0.61 -8.95 -26.92
C LEU A 178 0.70 -7.77 -25.94
N ASP A 179 1.41 -7.90 -24.82
CA ASP A 179 1.60 -6.83 -23.84
C ASP A 179 2.48 -5.70 -24.40
N GLY A 180 3.53 -6.06 -25.15
CA GLY A 180 4.36 -5.10 -25.88
C GLY A 180 3.55 -4.29 -26.91
N ILE A 181 2.59 -4.92 -27.59
CA ILE A 181 1.73 -4.24 -28.57
C ILE A 181 0.63 -3.44 -27.86
N ILE A 182 -0.18 -4.08 -27.02
CA ILE A 182 -1.39 -3.52 -26.43
C ILE A 182 -1.03 -2.49 -25.36
N THR A 183 -0.29 -2.92 -24.34
CA THR A 183 0.00 -2.06 -23.19
C THR A 183 1.07 -1.04 -23.54
N GLN A 184 2.21 -1.50 -24.06
CA GLN A 184 3.38 -0.64 -24.19
C GLN A 184 3.24 0.28 -25.42
N ALA A 185 3.00 -0.27 -26.61
CA ALA A 185 2.93 0.54 -27.83
C ALA A 185 1.62 1.34 -27.98
N LEU A 186 0.46 0.73 -27.74
CA LEU A 186 -0.84 1.39 -27.99
C LEU A 186 -1.30 2.28 -26.81
N ILE A 187 -1.25 1.76 -25.58
CA ILE A 187 -1.78 2.46 -24.40
C ILE A 187 -0.77 3.45 -23.83
N LEU A 188 0.45 2.98 -23.51
CA LEU A 188 1.49 3.80 -22.88
C LEU A 188 2.29 4.61 -23.89
N ARG A 189 2.36 4.15 -25.15
CA ARG A 189 3.19 4.73 -26.23
C ARG A 189 4.67 4.79 -25.86
N GLU A 190 5.13 3.75 -25.18
CA GLU A 190 6.50 3.61 -24.67
C GLU A 190 7.18 2.37 -25.27
N TYR A 191 8.49 2.46 -25.46
CA TYR A 191 9.31 1.29 -25.78
C TYR A 191 9.93 0.77 -24.48
N PRO A 192 9.55 -0.43 -24.02
CA PRO A 192 9.94 -0.90 -22.68
C PRO A 192 11.36 -1.50 -22.65
N GLY A 193 12.03 -1.63 -23.80
CA GLY A 193 13.38 -2.18 -23.90
C GLY A 193 13.46 -3.71 -23.76
N LEU A 194 14.66 -4.26 -24.04
CA LEU A 194 14.91 -5.70 -23.96
C LEU A 194 14.82 -6.25 -22.52
N THR A 195 15.27 -5.45 -21.54
CA THR A 195 15.27 -5.82 -20.12
C THR A 195 13.87 -6.16 -19.63
N PHE A 196 12.86 -5.39 -20.04
CA PHE A 196 11.45 -5.65 -19.74
C PHE A 196 11.02 -7.05 -20.18
N PHE A 197 11.33 -7.44 -21.42
CA PHE A 197 10.95 -8.74 -21.96
C PHE A 197 11.67 -9.89 -21.26
N VAL A 198 12.96 -9.74 -20.96
CA VAL A 198 13.76 -10.79 -20.29
C VAL A 198 13.25 -11.04 -18.87
N VAL A 199 13.08 -9.98 -18.09
CA VAL A 199 12.63 -10.09 -16.69
C VAL A 199 11.22 -10.68 -16.62
N ARG A 200 10.30 -10.18 -17.45
CA ARG A 200 8.94 -10.70 -17.47
C ARG A 200 8.87 -12.13 -17.99
N ALA A 201 9.73 -12.53 -18.92
CA ALA A 201 9.81 -13.93 -19.36
C ALA A 201 10.23 -14.86 -18.21
N LEU A 202 11.26 -14.48 -17.45
CA LEU A 202 11.76 -15.28 -16.30
C LEU A 202 10.68 -15.45 -15.23
N LEU A 203 9.86 -14.42 -14.99
CA LEU A 203 8.74 -14.49 -14.05
C LEU A 203 7.56 -15.30 -14.62
N SER A 204 7.18 -15.08 -15.86
CA SER A 204 5.96 -15.65 -16.44
C SER A 204 6.01 -17.17 -16.63
N VAL A 205 7.15 -17.75 -17.01
CA VAL A 205 7.27 -19.20 -17.23
C VAL A 205 6.86 -20.03 -16.00
N PRO A 206 7.43 -19.82 -14.80
CA PRO A 206 7.02 -20.59 -13.62
C PRO A 206 5.56 -20.34 -13.24
N PHE A 207 5.02 -19.13 -13.44
CA PHE A 207 3.60 -18.84 -13.20
C PHE A 207 2.68 -19.56 -14.17
N PHE A 208 3.00 -19.61 -15.47
CA PHE A 208 2.18 -20.36 -16.43
C PHE A 208 2.27 -21.87 -16.21
N MET A 209 3.43 -22.37 -15.77
CA MET A 209 3.53 -23.76 -15.32
C MET A 209 2.60 -24.03 -14.12
N ALA A 210 2.63 -23.15 -13.11
CA ALA A 210 1.74 -23.26 -11.96
C ALA A 210 0.26 -23.13 -12.38
N LEU A 211 -0.04 -22.23 -13.31
CA LEU A 211 -1.39 -22.02 -13.83
C LEU A 211 -1.95 -23.31 -14.44
N ALA A 212 -1.23 -23.89 -15.38
CA ALA A 212 -1.67 -25.12 -16.05
C ALA A 212 -1.71 -26.32 -15.09
N ALA A 213 -0.79 -26.39 -14.12
CA ALA A 213 -0.70 -27.52 -13.18
C ALA A 213 -1.74 -27.48 -12.06
N TYR A 214 -2.17 -26.28 -11.61
CA TYR A 214 -3.04 -26.13 -10.42
C TYR A 214 -4.42 -25.58 -10.73
N VAL A 215 -4.55 -24.75 -11.77
CA VAL A 215 -5.81 -24.08 -12.12
C VAL A 215 -6.48 -24.77 -13.30
N GLY A 216 -5.66 -25.21 -14.25
CA GLY A 216 -6.08 -25.79 -15.52
C GLY A 216 -6.20 -24.76 -16.63
N THR A 217 -6.35 -25.26 -17.86
CA THR A 217 -6.38 -24.50 -19.11
C THR A 217 -7.79 -24.37 -19.71
N ASP A 218 -8.83 -24.68 -18.95
CA ASP A 218 -10.20 -24.34 -19.33
C ASP A 218 -10.41 -22.82 -19.28
N TRP A 219 -11.47 -22.32 -19.90
CA TRP A 219 -11.75 -20.88 -19.93
C TRP A 219 -11.75 -20.22 -18.54
N ARG A 220 -12.26 -20.93 -17.52
CA ARG A 220 -12.29 -20.43 -16.15
C ARG A 220 -10.88 -20.30 -15.58
N GLY A 221 -10.02 -21.30 -15.77
CA GLY A 221 -8.63 -21.26 -15.33
C GLY A 221 -7.82 -20.21 -16.08
N ILE A 222 -8.05 -20.06 -17.39
CA ILE A 222 -7.42 -19.02 -18.20
C ILE A 222 -7.78 -17.63 -17.68
N VAL A 223 -9.06 -17.31 -17.49
CA VAL A 223 -9.49 -15.98 -17.04
C VAL A 223 -8.96 -15.66 -15.64
N ALA A 224 -9.18 -16.57 -14.67
CA ALA A 224 -8.76 -16.35 -13.29
C ALA A 224 -7.23 -16.29 -13.16
N GLY A 225 -6.52 -17.20 -13.83
CA GLY A 225 -5.07 -17.23 -13.89
C GLY A 225 -4.46 -15.98 -14.50
N SER A 226 -5.06 -15.52 -15.59
CA SER A 226 -4.63 -14.31 -16.28
C SER A 226 -4.84 -13.07 -15.43
N ALA A 227 -5.96 -12.99 -14.69
CA ALA A 227 -6.20 -11.90 -13.74
C ALA A 227 -5.15 -11.90 -12.62
N CYS A 228 -4.85 -13.05 -12.02
CA CYS A 228 -3.80 -13.15 -11.00
C CYS A 228 -2.43 -12.75 -11.55
N LEU A 229 -2.06 -13.22 -12.74
CA LEU A 229 -0.75 -12.92 -13.31
C LEU A 229 -0.61 -11.46 -13.77
N ALA A 230 -1.70 -10.85 -14.26
CA ALA A 230 -1.72 -9.41 -14.56
C ALA A 230 -1.56 -8.57 -13.28
N LEU A 231 -2.20 -8.97 -12.18
CA LEU A 231 -1.98 -8.35 -10.87
C LEU A 231 -0.51 -8.51 -10.43
N ILE A 232 0.09 -9.71 -10.57
CA ILE A 232 1.52 -9.94 -10.26
C ILE A 232 2.41 -9.00 -11.06
N TRP A 233 2.15 -8.85 -12.36
CA TRP A 233 2.92 -7.94 -13.21
C TRP A 233 2.76 -6.48 -12.84
N THR A 234 1.55 -6.05 -12.47
CA THR A 234 1.30 -4.68 -12.04
C THR A 234 2.03 -4.39 -10.73
N SER A 235 1.92 -5.30 -9.74
CA SER A 235 2.66 -5.21 -8.49
C SER A 235 4.17 -5.21 -8.71
N TYR A 236 4.69 -6.11 -9.55
CA TYR A 236 6.11 -6.11 -9.90
C TYR A 236 6.54 -4.77 -10.50
N SER A 237 5.72 -4.19 -11.38
CA SER A 237 6.02 -2.90 -12.02
C SER A 237 6.03 -1.75 -11.02
N MET A 238 5.23 -1.84 -9.96
CA MET A 238 5.20 -0.86 -8.87
C MET A 238 6.51 -0.86 -8.05
N TYR A 239 7.05 -2.04 -7.74
CA TYR A 239 8.21 -2.15 -6.84
C TYR A 239 9.56 -2.21 -7.57
N LEU A 240 9.60 -2.83 -8.75
CA LEU A 240 10.85 -3.29 -9.37
C LEU A 240 10.93 -3.03 -10.89
N GLY A 241 9.91 -2.42 -11.50
CA GLY A 241 9.84 -2.24 -12.95
C GLY A 241 10.01 -0.80 -13.39
N PRO A 242 11.25 -0.31 -13.54
CA PRO A 242 11.46 1.00 -14.16
C PRO A 242 11.00 0.99 -15.62
N THR A 243 10.23 2.02 -16.00
CA THR A 243 9.90 2.36 -17.40
C THR A 243 10.96 3.31 -17.98
N GLY A 244 10.97 3.48 -19.31
CA GLY A 244 11.85 4.43 -20.00
C GLY A 244 13.20 3.88 -20.49
N LEU A 245 13.64 2.71 -20.03
CA LEU A 245 14.90 2.11 -20.52
C LEU A 245 14.72 1.43 -21.89
N PRO A 246 15.72 1.49 -22.80
CA PRO A 246 17.00 2.19 -22.68
C PRO A 246 16.98 3.64 -23.21
N SER A 247 15.88 4.10 -23.79
CA SER A 247 15.82 5.33 -24.59
C SER A 247 15.53 6.62 -23.79
N GLY A 248 15.30 6.52 -22.49
CA GLY A 248 14.97 7.63 -21.59
C GLY A 248 15.43 7.37 -20.15
N PRO A 249 15.30 8.36 -19.26
CA PRO A 249 15.60 8.21 -17.85
C PRO A 249 14.72 7.14 -17.20
N VAL A 250 15.22 6.56 -16.11
CA VAL A 250 14.48 5.62 -15.28
C VAL A 250 13.25 6.33 -14.72
N GLU A 251 12.06 5.87 -15.10
CA GLU A 251 10.80 6.35 -14.55
C GLU A 251 10.12 5.24 -13.77
N TYR A 252 9.62 5.56 -12.58
CA TYR A 252 8.72 4.67 -11.84
C TYR A 252 7.29 5.16 -12.09
N PRO A 253 6.46 4.37 -12.79
CA PRO A 253 5.12 4.82 -13.14
C PRO A 253 4.30 5.03 -11.86
N GLY A 254 3.66 6.20 -11.75
CA GLY A 254 2.71 6.48 -10.68
C GLY A 254 1.47 5.58 -10.74
N TYR A 255 0.69 5.55 -9.65
CA TYR A 255 -0.48 4.68 -9.47
C TYR A 255 -1.49 4.78 -10.62
N GLU A 256 -1.79 5.99 -11.10
CA GLU A 256 -2.71 6.19 -12.24
C GLU A 256 -2.21 5.46 -13.50
N LYS A 257 -0.94 5.64 -13.83
CA LYS A 257 -0.32 5.01 -15.01
C LYS A 257 -0.29 3.48 -14.86
N LEU A 258 -0.01 2.97 -13.67
CA LEU A 258 -0.02 1.53 -13.38
C LEU A 258 -1.43 0.93 -13.48
N TRP A 259 -2.39 1.45 -12.72
CA TRP A 259 -3.70 0.79 -12.55
C TRP A 259 -4.73 1.14 -13.61
N LEU A 260 -4.75 2.39 -14.09
CA LEU A 260 -5.74 2.81 -15.08
C LEU A 260 -5.28 2.58 -16.52
N ARG A 261 -3.97 2.48 -16.75
CA ARG A 261 -3.40 2.32 -18.10
C ARG A 261 -2.72 0.97 -18.27
N ALA A 262 -1.75 0.64 -17.43
CA ALA A 262 -0.96 -0.58 -17.63
C ALA A 262 -1.74 -1.87 -17.31
N PHE A 263 -2.44 -1.94 -16.18
CA PHE A 263 -3.15 -3.14 -15.75
C PHE A 263 -4.22 -3.63 -16.75
N PRO A 264 -5.12 -2.78 -17.31
CA PRO A 264 -6.11 -3.24 -18.28
C PRO A 264 -5.48 -3.82 -19.54
N GLY A 265 -4.42 -3.17 -20.06
CA GLY A 265 -3.66 -3.68 -21.21
C GLY A 265 -3.03 -5.04 -20.90
N GLN A 266 -2.37 -5.16 -19.75
CA GLN A 266 -1.74 -6.40 -19.30
C GLN A 266 -2.78 -7.51 -19.12
N LEU A 267 -3.94 -7.22 -18.55
CA LEU A 267 -5.02 -8.19 -18.37
C LEU A 267 -5.51 -8.75 -19.70
N VAL A 268 -5.76 -7.88 -20.69
CA VAL A 268 -6.19 -8.28 -22.03
C VAL A 268 -5.11 -9.13 -22.71
N ALA A 269 -3.85 -8.69 -22.66
CA ALA A 269 -2.72 -9.43 -23.21
C ALA A 269 -2.59 -10.81 -22.55
N MET A 270 -2.75 -10.89 -21.24
CA MET A 270 -2.65 -12.12 -20.46
C MET A 270 -3.75 -13.11 -20.84
N VAL A 271 -5.01 -12.67 -20.88
CA VAL A 271 -6.14 -13.53 -21.27
C VAL A 271 -5.99 -14.04 -22.70
N ALA A 272 -5.73 -13.14 -23.65
CA ALA A 272 -5.62 -13.48 -25.07
C ALA A 272 -4.41 -14.39 -25.34
N GLY A 273 -3.24 -14.08 -24.77
CA GLY A 273 -2.02 -14.86 -24.97
C GLY A 273 -2.08 -16.25 -24.32
N THR A 274 -2.64 -16.34 -23.11
CA THR A 274 -2.85 -17.63 -22.42
C THR A 274 -3.85 -18.50 -23.18
N TRP A 275 -4.95 -17.92 -23.66
CA TRP A 275 -5.93 -18.63 -24.48
C TRP A 275 -5.33 -19.15 -25.79
N LEU A 276 -4.59 -18.30 -26.51
CA LEU A 276 -3.92 -18.68 -27.74
C LEU A 276 -2.92 -19.82 -27.49
N ALA A 277 -2.11 -19.72 -26.44
CA ALA A 277 -1.16 -20.78 -26.08
C ALA A 277 -1.84 -22.11 -25.73
N ALA A 278 -2.95 -22.08 -24.99
CA ALA A 278 -3.72 -23.28 -24.66
C ALA A 278 -4.25 -23.96 -25.93
N ARG A 279 -4.67 -23.18 -26.93
CA ARG A 279 -5.11 -23.68 -28.24
C ARG A 279 -3.96 -24.28 -29.02
N LEU A 280 -2.85 -23.55 -29.16
CA LEU A 280 -1.68 -23.97 -29.95
C LEU A 280 -1.01 -25.24 -29.39
N THR A 281 -1.08 -25.45 -28.08
CA THR A 281 -0.48 -26.63 -27.42
C THR A 281 -1.45 -27.80 -27.22
N GLY A 282 -2.71 -27.65 -27.65
CA GLY A 282 -3.75 -28.67 -27.49
C GLY A 282 -4.26 -28.85 -26.06
N LEU A 283 -3.83 -28.02 -25.11
CA LEU A 283 -4.29 -28.07 -23.71
C LEU A 283 -5.71 -27.51 -23.51
N TYR A 284 -6.25 -26.79 -24.49
CA TYR A 284 -7.63 -26.29 -24.40
C TYR A 284 -8.68 -27.40 -24.60
N HIS A 285 -8.38 -28.42 -25.42
CA HIS A 285 -9.37 -29.42 -25.88
C HIS A 285 -9.26 -30.79 -25.20
N ALA A 286 -8.18 -31.07 -24.49
CA ALA A 286 -7.95 -32.36 -23.81
C ALA A 286 -9.03 -32.77 -22.77
N ARG A 287 -10.02 -31.90 -22.49
CA ARG A 287 -11.14 -32.19 -21.60
C ARG A 287 -12.42 -32.62 -22.33
N LEU A 288 -12.61 -32.23 -23.59
CA LEU A 288 -13.84 -32.57 -24.31
C LEU A 288 -13.76 -33.99 -24.87
N ASP A 289 -12.61 -34.35 -25.45
CA ASP A 289 -12.45 -35.64 -26.13
C ASP A 289 -12.44 -36.83 -25.14
N ASP A 290 -11.87 -36.66 -23.93
CA ASP A 290 -11.79 -37.71 -22.90
C ASP A 290 -13.12 -37.95 -22.17
N VAL A 291 -14.00 -36.93 -22.08
CA VAL A 291 -15.35 -37.10 -21.49
C VAL A 291 -16.26 -37.82 -22.49
N GLU A 292 -16.15 -37.49 -23.77
CA GLU A 292 -16.92 -38.12 -24.85
C GLU A 292 -16.56 -39.61 -25.03
N HIS A 293 -15.32 -40.01 -24.75
CA HIS A 293 -14.88 -41.41 -24.79
C HIS A 293 -15.14 -42.20 -23.49
N ALA A 294 -15.44 -41.52 -22.37
CA ALA A 294 -15.68 -42.19 -21.09
C ALA A 294 -17.10 -42.75 -20.93
N GLY A 295 -18.00 -42.55 -21.91
CA GLY A 295 -19.37 -43.08 -21.86
C GLY A 295 -20.21 -42.52 -20.71
N ILE A 296 -19.78 -41.40 -20.11
CA ILE A 296 -20.55 -40.68 -19.10
C ILE A 296 -21.51 -39.77 -19.87
N ASP A 297 -22.77 -40.15 -19.88
CA ASP A 297 -23.87 -39.44 -20.54
C ASP A 297 -24.01 -38.03 -19.93
N ASP A 298 -23.40 -37.02 -20.58
CA ASP A 298 -23.25 -35.64 -20.09
C ASP A 298 -24.54 -34.80 -20.29
N THR A 299 -25.70 -35.46 -20.28
CA THR A 299 -27.02 -34.85 -20.53
C THR A 299 -27.60 -34.11 -19.33
N GLU A 300 -27.00 -34.20 -18.14
CA GLU A 300 -27.45 -33.40 -16.99
C GLU A 300 -26.71 -32.06 -16.82
N PRO A 301 -27.40 -30.91 -16.92
CA PRO A 301 -26.81 -29.57 -16.86
C PRO A 301 -26.45 -29.11 -15.43
N HIS A 302 -26.08 -30.02 -14.52
CA HIS A 302 -25.97 -29.73 -13.08
C HIS A 302 -24.69 -28.97 -12.64
N GLY A 303 -23.72 -28.74 -13.53
CA GLY A 303 -22.47 -28.03 -13.19
C GLY A 303 -22.38 -26.54 -13.58
N ARG A 304 -23.34 -26.01 -14.36
CA ARG A 304 -23.22 -24.65 -14.95
C ARG A 304 -23.73 -23.54 -14.04
N GLY A 305 -24.71 -23.81 -13.17
CA GLY A 305 -25.35 -22.80 -12.31
C GLY A 305 -24.41 -22.20 -11.27
N VAL A 306 -23.82 -23.02 -10.40
CA VAL A 306 -23.02 -22.55 -9.25
C VAL A 306 -21.79 -21.74 -9.67
N SER A 307 -21.18 -22.07 -10.82
CA SER A 307 -19.97 -21.39 -11.30
C SER A 307 -20.18 -19.99 -11.87
N ARG A 308 -21.34 -19.73 -12.50
CA ARG A 308 -21.72 -18.38 -12.93
C ARG A 308 -21.96 -17.50 -11.71
N TRP A 309 -22.59 -18.04 -10.67
CA TRP A 309 -22.83 -17.33 -9.42
C TRP A 309 -21.54 -17.05 -8.62
N VAL A 310 -20.53 -17.91 -8.66
CA VAL A 310 -19.22 -17.64 -8.03
C VAL A 310 -18.44 -16.55 -8.77
N ALA A 311 -18.41 -16.58 -10.11
CA ALA A 311 -17.75 -15.54 -10.89
C ALA A 311 -18.48 -14.19 -10.76
N VAL A 312 -19.81 -14.18 -10.84
CA VAL A 312 -20.65 -12.99 -10.57
C VAL A 312 -20.47 -12.52 -9.13
N GLY A 313 -20.40 -13.44 -8.16
CA GLY A 313 -20.17 -13.14 -6.75
C GLY A 313 -18.79 -12.51 -6.50
N LEU A 314 -17.74 -12.99 -7.17
CA LEU A 314 -16.40 -12.40 -7.09
C LEU A 314 -16.35 -11.01 -7.75
N VAL A 315 -16.99 -10.83 -8.90
CA VAL A 315 -17.10 -9.51 -9.56
C VAL A 315 -17.92 -8.55 -8.72
N LEU A 316 -19.02 -9.00 -8.10
CA LEU A 316 -19.81 -8.21 -7.17
C LEU A 316 -19.05 -7.90 -5.88
N LEU A 317 -18.27 -8.84 -5.32
CA LEU A 317 -17.43 -8.59 -4.15
C LEU A 317 -16.32 -7.59 -4.45
N MET A 318 -15.68 -7.70 -5.62
CA MET A 318 -14.68 -6.73 -6.06
C MET A 318 -15.33 -5.38 -6.34
N GLY A 319 -16.50 -5.35 -6.96
CA GLY A 319 -17.27 -4.13 -7.23
C GLY A 319 -17.79 -3.46 -5.95
N VAL A 320 -18.29 -4.23 -4.98
CA VAL A 320 -18.71 -3.75 -3.67
C VAL A 320 -17.51 -3.31 -2.86
N GLY A 321 -16.40 -4.05 -2.86
CA GLY A 321 -15.16 -3.62 -2.21
C GLY A 321 -14.64 -2.29 -2.78
N ALA A 322 -14.60 -2.17 -4.12
CA ALA A 322 -14.22 -0.93 -4.79
C ALA A 322 -15.21 0.22 -4.55
N ALA A 323 -16.52 -0.05 -4.57
CA ALA A 323 -17.55 0.95 -4.31
C ALA A 323 -17.60 1.37 -2.83
N SER A 324 -17.45 0.45 -1.88
CA SER A 324 -17.34 0.73 -0.46
C SER A 324 -16.07 1.52 -0.15
N ALA A 325 -14.96 1.19 -0.81
CA ALA A 325 -13.72 1.98 -0.73
C ALA A 325 -13.90 3.38 -1.30
N LEU A 326 -14.58 3.52 -2.45
CA LEU A 326 -14.89 4.81 -3.05
C LEU A 326 -15.84 5.63 -2.16
N ILE A 327 -16.90 5.02 -1.63
CA ILE A 327 -17.86 5.67 -0.73
C ILE A 327 -17.20 6.05 0.59
N ALA A 328 -16.37 5.19 1.18
CA ALA A 328 -15.59 5.52 2.37
C ALA A 328 -14.61 6.66 2.07
N GLY A 329 -13.91 6.63 0.94
CA GLY A 329 -13.03 7.71 0.48
C GLY A 329 -13.77 9.04 0.29
N ILE A 330 -14.96 9.02 -0.31
CA ILE A 330 -15.83 10.21 -0.47
C ILE A 330 -16.36 10.69 0.89
N ALA A 331 -16.80 9.79 1.76
CA ALA A 331 -17.29 10.11 3.10
C ALA A 331 -16.18 10.68 4.01
N LEU A 332 -14.94 10.19 3.85
CA LEU A 332 -13.74 10.69 4.52
C LEU A 332 -13.29 12.04 3.96
N ALA A 333 -13.38 12.24 2.64
CA ALA A 333 -13.17 13.55 2.03
C ALA A 333 -14.23 14.58 2.46
N GLY A 334 -15.40 14.12 2.92
CA GLY A 334 -16.52 14.95 3.37
C GLY A 334 -16.61 15.18 4.88
N ARG A 335 -15.78 14.54 5.71
CA ARG A 335 -15.71 14.88 7.15
C ARG A 335 -14.89 16.17 7.29
N PRO A 336 -15.44 17.25 7.87
CA PRO A 336 -14.62 18.40 8.23
C PRO A 336 -13.60 17.91 9.25
N ASP A 337 -12.32 18.01 8.90
CA ASP A 337 -11.23 17.73 9.81
C ASP A 337 -11.41 18.56 11.09
N ALA A 338 -10.85 18.08 12.21
CA ALA A 338 -10.73 18.93 13.39
C ALA A 338 -10.10 20.27 12.96
N PRO A 339 -10.69 21.42 13.33
CA PRO A 339 -10.16 22.70 12.91
C PRO A 339 -8.72 22.80 13.41
N GLY A 340 -7.77 22.85 12.48
CA GLY A 340 -6.35 22.98 12.83
C GLY A 340 -6.10 24.30 13.58
N ILE A 341 -5.00 24.36 14.30
CA ILE A 341 -4.60 25.56 15.03
C ILE A 341 -3.92 26.51 14.05
N GLU A 342 -4.55 27.65 13.80
CA GLU A 342 -3.94 28.70 12.99
C GLU A 342 -2.78 29.32 13.76
N VAL A 343 -1.59 29.31 13.19
CA VAL A 343 -0.37 29.90 13.77
C VAL A 343 0.27 30.82 12.74
N GLY A 344 1.14 31.73 13.20
CA GLY A 344 1.78 32.66 12.29
C GLY A 344 2.71 33.63 12.98
N ALA A 345 3.54 34.29 12.19
CA ALA A 345 4.48 35.30 12.69
C ALA A 345 4.70 36.38 11.64
N THR A 346 4.90 37.61 12.10
CA THR A 346 5.38 38.72 11.28
C THR A 346 6.64 39.33 11.88
N ALA A 347 7.52 39.84 11.02
CA ALA A 347 8.71 40.59 11.42
C ALA A 347 9.03 41.63 10.35
N SER A 348 9.53 42.80 10.74
CA SER A 348 9.87 43.88 9.81
C SER A 348 11.00 44.77 10.34
N GLY A 349 11.61 45.53 9.43
CA GLY A 349 12.68 46.47 9.76
C GLY A 349 14.05 45.81 9.77
N ASP A 350 14.78 45.94 10.88
CA ASP A 350 16.18 45.50 11.01
C ASP A 350 16.33 43.98 10.90
N ALA A 351 17.10 43.57 9.90
CA ALA A 351 17.46 42.18 9.67
C ALA A 351 18.98 42.01 9.55
N LEU A 352 19.43 40.77 9.57
CA LEU A 352 20.79 40.38 9.27
C LEU A 352 20.78 39.32 8.17
N ILE A 353 21.77 39.35 7.29
CA ILE A 353 22.00 38.29 6.29
C ILE A 353 23.39 37.73 6.52
N THR A 354 23.47 36.41 6.70
CA THR A 354 24.75 35.68 6.81
C THR A 354 25.43 35.56 5.46
N ARG A 355 26.77 35.60 5.44
CA ARG A 355 27.56 35.58 4.21
C ARG A 355 28.72 34.58 4.27
N GLY A 356 29.19 34.15 3.10
CA GLY A 356 30.34 33.28 2.95
C GLY A 356 30.01 31.79 3.01
N ALA A 357 31.02 30.97 3.28
CA ALA A 357 30.90 29.52 3.09
C ALA A 357 30.03 28.81 4.13
N GLN A 358 29.72 29.43 5.27
CA GLN A 358 29.00 28.81 6.39
C GLN A 358 27.68 29.56 6.65
N PRO A 359 26.51 29.00 6.28
CA PRO A 359 25.23 29.68 6.39
C PRO A 359 24.85 30.13 7.79
N TYR A 360 25.40 29.51 8.82
CA TYR A 360 25.02 29.74 10.21
C TYR A 360 26.12 30.45 11.03
N ALA A 361 27.16 30.96 10.37
CA ALA A 361 28.23 31.75 11.00
C ALA A 361 27.71 33.18 11.29
N LEU A 362 27.12 33.40 12.46
CA LEU A 362 26.51 34.68 12.84
C LEU A 362 27.51 35.85 12.85
N GLU A 363 28.80 35.58 13.04
CA GLU A 363 29.89 36.54 12.94
C GLU A 363 30.07 37.12 11.52
N SER A 364 29.58 36.42 10.50
CA SER A 364 29.59 36.86 9.10
C SER A 364 28.39 37.72 8.74
N ALA A 365 27.41 37.84 9.64
CA ALA A 365 26.13 38.44 9.36
C ALA A 365 26.24 39.96 9.21
N VAL A 366 25.60 40.50 8.18
CA VAL A 366 25.60 41.93 7.89
C VAL A 366 24.22 42.55 7.95
N PRO A 367 24.13 43.85 8.32
CA PRO A 367 22.86 44.56 8.36
C PRO A 367 22.11 44.50 7.03
N ALA A 368 20.82 44.21 7.12
CA ALA A 368 19.87 44.23 6.03
C ALA A 368 18.53 44.79 6.54
N SER A 369 17.58 44.97 5.63
CA SER A 369 16.21 45.31 5.99
C SER A 369 15.25 44.47 5.19
N GLY A 370 14.15 44.09 5.82
CA GLY A 370 13.12 43.31 5.15
C GLY A 370 11.86 43.13 5.97
N ARG A 371 10.90 42.43 5.40
CA ARG A 371 9.65 42.02 6.03
C ARG A 371 9.45 40.53 5.82
N LEU A 372 8.89 39.88 6.82
CA LEU A 372 8.43 38.50 6.78
C LEU A 372 7.00 38.45 7.31
N GLU A 373 6.16 37.67 6.63
CA GLU A 373 4.81 37.34 7.05
C GLU A 373 4.60 35.85 6.83
N SER A 374 4.01 35.20 7.83
CA SER A 374 3.72 33.78 7.78
C SER A 374 2.40 33.46 8.46
N GLN A 375 1.69 32.52 7.86
CA GLN A 375 0.50 31.89 8.40
C GLN A 375 0.60 30.39 8.12
N ALA A 376 0.20 29.57 9.07
CA ALA A 376 0.06 28.15 8.87
C ALA A 376 -1.14 27.63 9.66
N VAL A 377 -1.66 26.49 9.23
CA VAL A 377 -2.66 25.74 9.98
C VAL A 377 -1.98 24.46 10.42
N ASP A 378 -1.69 24.35 11.70
CA ASP A 378 -1.22 23.12 12.30
C ASP A 378 -2.42 22.22 12.61
N THR A 379 -2.62 21.16 11.85
CA THR A 379 -3.74 20.24 12.15
C THR A 379 -3.50 19.36 13.38
N GLY A 380 -2.31 19.46 14.01
CA GLY A 380 -1.93 18.74 15.22
C GLY A 380 -1.95 17.22 15.08
N GLY A 381 -1.44 16.51 16.10
CA GLY A 381 -1.70 15.07 16.31
C GLY A 381 -1.27 14.11 15.20
N ARG A 382 -0.46 14.56 14.22
CA ARG A 382 -0.01 13.77 13.08
C ARG A 382 1.22 12.94 13.43
N TRP A 383 1.18 11.67 13.03
CA TRP A 383 2.25 10.70 13.25
C TRP A 383 2.96 10.38 11.93
N SER A 384 2.43 10.83 10.78
CA SER A 384 2.93 10.50 9.43
C SER A 384 3.02 11.69 8.47
N PRO A 385 3.96 11.67 7.50
CA PRO A 385 3.98 12.64 6.39
C PRO A 385 2.70 12.60 5.55
N LEU A 386 2.07 11.43 5.44
CA LEU A 386 0.85 11.22 4.66
C LEU A 386 -0.39 11.87 5.30
N GLN A 387 -0.33 12.16 6.60
CA GLN A 387 -1.41 12.79 7.36
C GLN A 387 -1.33 14.31 7.36
N SER A 388 -0.22 14.88 6.91
CA SER A 388 -0.05 16.33 6.95
C SER A 388 -0.98 17.01 5.97
N LYS A 389 -2.03 17.60 6.56
CA LYS A 389 -2.94 18.57 5.97
C LYS A 389 -2.56 19.98 6.37
N ASP A 390 -1.33 20.16 6.84
CA ASP A 390 -0.81 21.47 7.15
C ASP A 390 -0.93 22.33 5.92
N THR A 391 -1.38 23.56 6.15
CA THR A 391 -1.24 24.59 5.14
C THR A 391 -0.24 25.58 5.69
N MET A 392 0.54 26.17 4.79
CA MET A 392 1.39 27.28 5.15
C MET A 392 1.43 28.27 4.01
N GLN A 393 1.61 29.52 4.37
CA GLN A 393 1.91 30.62 3.48
C GLN A 393 2.94 31.47 4.19
N LEU A 394 4.10 31.62 3.57
CA LEU A 394 5.12 32.53 4.03
C LEU A 394 5.55 33.38 2.84
N THR A 395 5.65 34.68 3.08
CA THR A 395 6.27 35.63 2.17
C THR A 395 7.31 36.43 2.92
N ALA A 396 8.52 36.50 2.37
CA ALA A 396 9.57 37.37 2.89
C ALA A 396 10.12 38.24 1.76
N GLU A 397 10.33 39.51 2.05
CA GLU A 397 10.90 40.50 1.14
C GLU A 397 12.09 41.17 1.80
N LEU A 398 13.23 41.23 1.12
CA LEU A 398 14.46 41.81 1.66
C LEU A 398 15.32 42.42 0.57
N THR A 399 16.10 43.43 0.93
CA THR A 399 17.14 43.98 0.08
C THR A 399 18.48 43.43 0.55
N HIS A 400 19.19 42.74 -0.34
CA HIS A 400 20.46 42.13 0.01
C HIS A 400 21.58 43.19 -0.02
N PRO A 401 22.35 43.37 1.07
CA PRO A 401 23.28 44.47 1.22
C PRO A 401 24.54 44.33 0.36
N GLY A 402 24.86 43.11 -0.09
CA GLY A 402 26.05 42.85 -0.90
C GLY A 402 25.93 43.25 -2.37
N ASP A 403 24.74 43.09 -2.96
CA ASP A 403 24.48 43.31 -4.40
C ASP A 403 23.35 44.31 -4.65
N GLY A 404 22.69 44.81 -3.60
CA GLY A 404 21.57 45.75 -3.68
C GLY A 404 20.29 45.16 -4.28
N ALA A 405 20.25 43.86 -4.57
CA ALA A 405 19.11 43.24 -5.23
C ALA A 405 17.96 43.04 -4.24
N SER A 406 16.72 43.18 -4.74
CA SER A 406 15.54 42.81 -3.98
C SER A 406 15.25 41.32 -4.13
N TYR A 407 15.04 40.64 -3.02
CA TYR A 407 14.65 39.24 -2.98
C TYR A 407 13.24 39.13 -2.42
N ARG A 408 12.43 38.26 -3.03
CA ARG A 408 11.13 37.84 -2.52
C ARG A 408 11.11 36.32 -2.44
N VAL A 409 10.84 35.78 -1.26
CA VAL A 409 10.74 34.34 -0.99
C VAL A 409 9.28 34.04 -0.73
N VAL A 410 8.71 33.06 -1.44
CA VAL A 410 7.34 32.57 -1.23
C VAL A 410 7.40 31.09 -0.90
N MET A 411 6.81 30.69 0.22
CA MET A 411 6.75 29.29 0.65
C MET A 411 5.31 28.94 1.01
N ASN A 412 4.71 28.10 0.17
CA ASN A 412 3.30 27.73 0.22
C ASN A 412 3.09 26.21 0.14
N THR A 413 4.18 25.45 0.02
CA THR A 413 4.14 23.98 0.00
C THR A 413 4.89 23.44 1.22
N PRO A 414 4.18 22.83 2.18
CA PRO A 414 4.80 22.16 3.32
C PRO A 414 5.77 21.07 2.89
N MET A 415 6.91 20.99 3.56
CA MET A 415 7.87 19.92 3.40
C MET A 415 7.49 18.77 4.32
N ARG A 416 6.77 17.80 3.76
CA ARG A 416 6.30 16.62 4.49
C ARG A 416 7.44 15.75 5.01
N GLN A 417 8.57 15.71 4.31
CA GLN A 417 9.76 14.99 4.72
C GLN A 417 10.98 15.70 4.13
N GLU A 418 12.08 15.72 4.88
CA GLU A 418 13.37 16.15 4.34
C GLU A 418 13.76 15.24 3.16
N PRO A 419 14.21 15.79 2.01
CA PRO A 419 14.47 15.01 0.79
C PRO A 419 15.36 13.77 0.95
N GLU A 420 16.29 13.78 1.91
CA GLU A 420 17.22 12.68 2.17
C GLU A 420 16.89 11.91 3.47
N GLY A 421 15.79 12.26 4.16
CA GLY A 421 15.35 11.63 5.40
C GLY A 421 16.30 11.83 6.59
N ARG A 422 17.15 12.86 6.58
CA ARG A 422 18.17 13.09 7.62
C ARG A 422 17.60 13.57 8.95
N TYR A 423 16.48 14.29 8.93
CA TYR A 423 15.82 14.81 10.12
C TYR A 423 14.31 14.97 9.90
N THR A 424 13.56 15.18 10.99
CA THR A 424 12.12 15.44 10.93
C THR A 424 11.82 16.89 10.56
N THR A 425 10.79 17.08 9.75
CA THR A 425 10.25 18.40 9.38
C THR A 425 8.91 18.66 10.05
N TRP A 426 8.47 17.75 10.94
CA TRP A 426 7.12 17.71 11.52
C TRP A 426 6.02 17.85 10.47
N PHE A 427 6.35 17.36 9.27
CA PHE A 427 5.51 17.35 8.10
C PHE A 427 5.10 18.75 7.59
N GLY A 428 5.85 19.78 7.97
CA GLY A 428 5.60 21.15 7.56
C GLY A 428 5.63 22.11 8.74
N VAL A 429 4.76 21.93 9.72
CA VAL A 429 4.62 22.85 10.86
C VAL A 429 5.10 22.19 12.15
N SER A 430 5.93 22.90 12.92
CA SER A 430 6.46 22.45 14.20
C SER A 430 6.21 23.51 15.28
N LEU A 431 5.68 23.09 16.42
CA LEU A 431 5.38 23.95 17.57
C LEU A 431 6.05 23.37 18.82
N GLY A 432 6.86 24.19 19.51
CA GLY A 432 7.47 23.80 20.80
C GLY A 432 8.65 22.81 20.74
N HIS A 433 9.03 22.30 19.58
CA HIS A 433 10.09 21.29 19.46
C HIS A 433 11.51 21.86 19.47
N ALA A 434 12.48 21.01 19.85
CA ALA A 434 13.90 21.32 19.82
C ALA A 434 14.49 21.19 18.41
N HIS A 435 15.36 22.13 18.06
CA HIS A 435 16.09 22.25 16.80
C HIS A 435 17.58 22.44 17.08
N HIS A 436 18.39 22.18 16.05
CA HIS A 436 19.85 22.35 16.03
C HIS A 436 20.59 21.54 17.12
N GLY A 437 21.89 21.81 17.31
CA GLY A 437 22.72 21.12 18.29
C GLY A 437 22.82 19.62 18.03
N ASP A 438 22.34 18.81 18.97
CA ASP A 438 22.36 17.34 18.91
C ASP A 438 21.17 16.73 18.16
N THR A 439 20.23 17.53 17.66
CA THR A 439 19.05 17.05 16.92
C THR A 439 19.34 16.61 15.49
N GLY A 440 20.51 16.98 14.94
CA GLY A 440 20.88 16.71 13.54
C GLY A 440 20.26 17.65 12.51
N ILE A 441 19.45 18.63 12.95
CA ILE A 441 18.85 19.65 12.10
C ILE A 441 19.86 20.77 11.81
N ASP A 442 20.08 21.08 10.54
CA ASP A 442 21.08 22.02 10.03
C ASP A 442 22.52 21.66 10.44
N SER A 443 23.03 22.23 11.54
CA SER A 443 24.41 22.08 11.99
C SER A 443 24.50 21.98 13.51
N SER A 444 25.36 21.07 13.98
CA SER A 444 25.66 20.92 15.42
C SER A 444 26.45 22.08 16.02
N ALA A 445 26.96 23.00 15.17
CA ALA A 445 27.60 24.23 15.63
C ALA A 445 26.60 25.25 16.20
N LEU A 446 25.32 25.13 15.85
CA LEU A 446 24.26 25.97 16.40
C LEU A 446 23.85 25.47 17.79
N PRO A 447 23.53 26.38 18.73
CA PRO A 447 23.02 25.99 20.04
C PRO A 447 21.67 25.28 19.89
N ARG A 448 21.44 24.25 20.70
CA ARG A 448 20.13 23.60 20.79
C ARG A 448 19.10 24.60 21.32
N VAL A 449 18.05 24.85 20.55
CA VAL A 449 16.98 25.81 20.86
C VAL A 449 15.64 25.23 20.46
N ALA A 450 14.55 25.67 21.10
CA ALA A 450 13.20 25.25 20.75
C ALA A 450 12.43 26.36 20.01
N SER A 451 11.52 25.96 19.13
CA SER A 451 10.68 26.86 18.34
C SER A 451 9.39 27.22 19.06
N GLU A 452 8.98 28.49 19.02
CA GLU A 452 7.56 28.85 19.21
C GLU A 452 6.74 28.42 17.99
N LEU A 453 7.33 28.62 16.81
CA LEU A 453 6.81 28.25 15.49
C LEU A 453 8.00 27.92 14.59
N ALA A 454 7.96 26.78 13.91
CA ALA A 454 8.87 26.45 12.83
C ALA A 454 8.08 25.95 11.63
N LEU A 455 8.48 26.39 10.43
CA LEU A 455 7.88 26.03 9.15
C LEU A 455 8.96 25.44 8.24
N TRP A 456 8.75 24.23 7.76
CA TRP A 456 9.55 23.57 6.75
C TRP A 456 8.76 23.51 5.44
N GLY A 457 9.32 24.02 4.35
CA GLY A 457 8.60 24.06 3.09
C GLY A 457 9.52 24.15 1.88
N TYR A 458 8.89 24.15 0.71
CA TYR A 458 9.55 24.41 -0.55
C TYR A 458 9.25 25.84 -1.00
N ALA A 459 10.30 26.61 -1.23
CA ALA A 459 10.23 28.03 -1.52
C ALA A 459 10.55 28.35 -2.98
N ASP A 460 9.79 29.29 -3.52
CA ASP A 460 10.09 30.00 -4.75
C ASP A 460 10.81 31.30 -4.41
N VAL A 461 11.95 31.54 -5.05
CA VAL A 461 12.79 32.70 -4.82
C VAL A 461 12.82 33.57 -6.06
N TYR A 462 12.47 34.84 -5.86
CA TYR A 462 12.50 35.87 -6.87
C TYR A 462 13.61 36.86 -6.57
N ARG A 463 14.32 37.31 -7.59
CA ARG A 463 15.33 38.37 -7.54
C ARG A 463 14.92 39.48 -8.50
N ASN A 464 14.81 40.72 -8.01
CA ASN A 464 14.35 41.88 -8.77
C ASN A 464 13.03 41.59 -9.55
N GLY A 465 12.10 40.87 -8.91
CA GLY A 465 10.81 40.48 -9.51
C GLY A 465 10.84 39.24 -10.42
N THR A 466 12.01 38.70 -10.75
CA THR A 466 12.15 37.52 -11.64
C THR A 466 12.36 36.25 -10.82
N LEU A 467 11.63 35.17 -11.11
CA LEU A 467 11.85 33.87 -10.48
C LEU A 467 13.25 33.34 -10.85
N ILE A 468 14.09 33.12 -9.85
CA ILE A 468 15.45 32.57 -10.04
C ILE A 468 15.54 31.08 -9.67
N ALA A 469 14.71 30.62 -8.74
CA ALA A 469 14.60 29.21 -8.37
C ALA A 469 13.22 28.90 -7.80
N GLY A 470 12.67 27.74 -8.15
CA GLY A 470 11.44 27.22 -7.59
C GLY A 470 11.67 25.94 -6.78
N GLY A 471 10.82 25.71 -5.78
CA GLY A 471 10.80 24.46 -5.01
C GLY A 471 12.06 24.18 -4.17
N LYS A 472 12.75 25.22 -3.68
CA LYS A 472 13.97 25.05 -2.87
C LYS A 472 13.64 24.75 -1.41
N PRO A 473 14.32 23.78 -0.76
CA PRO A 473 14.17 23.55 0.68
C PRO A 473 14.35 24.85 1.48
N ALA A 474 13.39 25.13 2.35
CA ALA A 474 13.38 26.32 3.19
C ALA A 474 12.87 26.00 4.61
N HIS A 475 13.39 26.75 5.56
CA HIS A 475 13.05 26.66 6.98
C HIS A 475 12.87 28.06 7.55
N MET A 476 11.72 28.31 8.16
CA MET A 476 11.49 29.49 9.00
C MET A 476 11.35 29.05 10.46
N MET A 477 11.96 29.79 11.39
CA MET A 477 11.82 29.50 12.82
C MET A 477 11.71 30.78 13.64
N VAL A 478 10.76 30.80 14.57
CA VAL A 478 10.67 31.75 15.67
C VAL A 478 11.22 31.06 16.92
N VAL A 479 12.34 31.56 17.45
CA VAL A 479 12.98 30.98 18.65
C VAL A 479 12.20 31.35 19.91
N ARG A 480 12.03 30.37 20.80
CA ARG A 480 11.43 30.57 22.14
C ARG A 480 12.10 31.70 22.91
N LYS A 481 11.28 32.55 23.52
CA LYS A 481 11.76 33.74 24.25
C LYS A 481 12.57 33.41 25.50
N ASP A 482 12.37 32.23 26.07
CA ASP A 482 13.02 31.78 27.29
C ASP A 482 14.29 30.96 27.03
N GLN A 483 14.71 30.80 25.76
CA GLN A 483 15.89 30.01 25.41
C GLN A 483 16.96 30.81 24.65
N GLY A 484 18.18 30.77 25.20
CA GLY A 484 19.43 31.10 24.51
C GLY A 484 19.81 32.59 24.43
N GLN A 485 20.78 32.87 23.57
CA GLN A 485 21.31 34.22 23.27
C GLN A 485 20.55 34.93 22.14
N LEU A 486 19.54 34.28 21.53
CA LEU A 486 18.77 34.76 20.38
C LEU A 486 17.24 34.73 20.61
N PRO A 487 16.72 35.10 21.80
CA PRO A 487 15.31 34.92 22.13
C PRO A 487 14.41 35.81 21.26
N GLY A 488 13.34 35.23 20.70
CA GLY A 488 12.32 35.95 19.93
C GLY A 488 12.78 36.45 18.55
N GLN A 489 13.89 35.92 18.03
CA GLN A 489 14.35 36.16 16.67
C GLN A 489 13.64 35.26 15.66
N VAL A 490 13.52 35.74 14.42
CA VAL A 490 12.96 34.98 13.30
C VAL A 490 14.08 34.65 12.32
N PHE A 491 14.27 33.36 12.06
CA PHE A 491 15.22 32.84 11.08
C PHE A 491 14.47 32.46 9.81
N LEU A 492 15.05 32.74 8.66
CA LEU A 492 14.62 32.20 7.37
C LEU A 492 15.86 31.70 6.63
N SER A 493 15.91 30.39 6.39
CA SER A 493 16.96 29.71 5.63
C SER A 493 16.38 29.14 4.35
N VAL A 494 17.05 29.37 3.21
CA VAL A 494 16.67 28.83 1.89
C VAL A 494 17.90 28.25 1.21
N ALA A 495 17.81 26.98 0.80
CA ALA A 495 18.86 26.23 0.12
C ALA A 495 20.21 26.20 0.86
N THR A 496 20.21 26.31 2.19
CA THR A 496 21.44 26.38 3.02
C THR A 496 22.26 25.10 3.00
N GLU A 497 21.62 23.95 2.77
CA GLU A 497 22.28 22.65 2.77
C GLU A 497 23.07 22.39 1.48
N LYS A 498 22.40 22.50 0.32
CA LYS A 498 22.99 22.23 -1.00
C LYS A 498 23.71 23.44 -1.59
N LYS A 499 23.42 24.65 -1.10
CA LYS A 499 24.01 25.92 -1.54
C LYS A 499 23.92 26.10 -3.06
N ASP A 500 22.77 25.74 -3.61
CA ASP A 500 22.50 25.66 -5.05
C ASP A 500 21.44 26.68 -5.50
N LEU A 501 21.29 27.79 -4.77
CA LEU A 501 20.42 28.89 -5.11
C LEU A 501 21.10 29.81 -6.13
N PRO A 502 20.66 29.84 -7.41
CA PRO A 502 21.24 30.68 -8.43
C PRO A 502 21.02 32.16 -8.13
N GLY A 503 21.98 33.00 -8.51
CA GLY A 503 21.85 34.45 -8.44
C GLY A 503 22.07 35.06 -7.04
N THR A 504 22.38 34.25 -6.03
CA THR A 504 22.93 34.73 -4.75
C THR A 504 24.44 34.52 -4.71
N PRO A 505 25.22 35.38 -4.00
CA PRO A 505 26.68 35.25 -3.95
C PRO A 505 27.18 33.94 -3.34
N ASP A 506 26.48 33.44 -2.32
CA ASP A 506 26.90 32.29 -1.52
C ASP A 506 26.12 31.01 -1.84
N GLY A 507 25.19 31.05 -2.80
CA GLY A 507 24.35 29.91 -3.18
C GLY A 507 23.21 29.60 -2.21
N TYR A 508 22.94 30.46 -1.23
CA TYR A 508 21.81 30.35 -0.30
C TYR A 508 21.29 31.73 0.12
N LEU A 509 20.18 31.76 0.87
CA LEU A 509 19.75 32.93 1.67
C LEU A 509 19.57 32.47 3.11
N ASN A 510 20.19 33.14 4.06
CA ASN A 510 19.88 32.96 5.47
C ASN A 510 19.79 34.31 6.18
N VAL A 511 18.57 34.61 6.64
CA VAL A 511 18.12 35.91 7.10
C VAL A 511 17.60 35.83 8.53
N ILE A 512 17.93 36.83 9.34
CA ILE A 512 17.62 36.86 10.75
C ILE A 512 16.98 38.20 11.09
N TRP A 513 15.70 38.21 11.47
CA TRP A 513 15.07 39.38 12.07
C TRP A 513 15.29 39.34 13.58
N ARG A 514 15.80 40.45 14.12
CA ARG A 514 16.13 40.55 15.55
C ARG A 514 14.89 40.59 16.46
N LYS A 515 13.73 40.88 15.89
CA LYS A 515 12.48 41.06 16.62
C LYS A 515 11.31 40.50 15.81
N VAL A 516 10.46 39.73 16.48
CA VAL A 516 9.13 39.38 16.00
C VAL A 516 8.14 40.50 16.33
N ASP A 517 7.35 40.94 15.36
CA ASP A 517 6.35 42.01 15.51
C ASP A 517 5.03 41.45 16.05
N THR A 518 4.50 40.42 15.38
CA THR A 518 3.34 39.66 15.86
C THR A 518 3.64 38.17 15.83
N LEU A 519 3.13 37.44 16.82
CA LEU A 519 3.27 36.00 16.93
C LEU A 519 1.94 35.41 17.39
N SER A 520 1.40 34.49 16.59
CA SER A 520 0.24 33.66 16.89
C SER A 520 0.69 32.22 16.99
N THR A 521 0.52 31.64 18.17
CA THR A 521 0.87 30.27 18.57
C THR A 521 -0.22 29.75 19.50
N PRO A 522 -0.28 28.43 19.76
CA PRO A 522 -1.21 27.88 20.75
C PRO A 522 -1.10 28.58 22.11
N ALA A 523 0.12 28.82 22.59
CA ALA A 523 0.36 29.50 23.87
C ALA A 523 -0.23 30.93 23.88
N THR A 524 -0.05 31.71 22.81
CA THR A 524 -0.65 33.05 22.72
C THR A 524 -2.17 33.04 22.56
N GLN A 525 -2.75 31.91 22.13
CA GLN A 525 -4.19 31.70 22.00
C GLN A 525 -4.83 31.09 23.26
N GLY A 526 -4.04 30.81 24.30
CA GLY A 526 -4.52 30.12 25.50
C GLY A 526 -4.85 28.65 25.27
N ILE A 527 -4.30 28.04 24.22
CA ILE A 527 -4.42 26.61 23.92
C ILE A 527 -3.22 25.92 24.57
N ASP A 528 -3.48 25.13 25.62
CA ASP A 528 -2.48 24.22 26.17
C ASP A 528 -2.18 23.15 25.14
N LEU A 529 -0.97 23.21 24.57
CA LEU A 529 -0.42 22.05 23.87
C LEU A 529 -0.30 20.93 24.91
N ALA A 530 -0.86 19.76 24.60
CA ALA A 530 -0.65 18.59 25.42
C ALA A 530 0.84 18.46 25.69
N SER A 531 1.21 18.33 26.98
CA SER A 531 2.59 18.13 27.37
C SER A 531 3.17 17.01 26.53
N GLU A 532 4.32 17.28 25.94
CA GLU A 532 5.02 16.40 25.02
C GLU A 532 4.94 14.97 25.58
N ARG A 533 4.21 14.07 24.89
CA ARG A 533 4.64 12.68 24.86
C ARG A 533 5.97 12.76 24.15
N GLN A 534 7.04 13.07 24.89
CA GLN A 534 8.39 12.92 24.40
C GLN A 534 8.42 11.54 23.78
N SER A 535 8.52 11.48 22.45
CA SER A 535 8.98 10.27 21.81
C SER A 535 10.30 10.00 22.51
N GLY A 536 10.31 8.96 23.35
CA GLY A 536 11.41 8.60 24.23
C GLY A 536 12.61 8.09 23.44
N ALA A 537 13.03 8.79 22.38
CA ALA A 537 14.27 8.59 21.68
C ALA A 537 15.48 8.89 22.58
N GLY A 538 15.27 9.51 23.75
CA GLY A 538 16.30 9.76 24.76
C GLY A 538 15.84 9.51 26.20
N ARG A 539 15.56 8.24 26.56
CA ARG A 539 15.33 7.73 27.93
C ARG A 539 14.09 8.24 28.67
N LEU A 540 13.12 7.36 28.94
CA LEU A 540 12.32 7.42 30.17
C LEU A 540 11.96 6.02 30.73
N PRO A 541 11.85 5.88 32.07
CA PRO A 541 11.66 4.62 32.78
C PRO A 541 10.21 4.15 32.82
N ALA A 542 10.02 2.87 33.12
CA ALA A 542 8.75 2.16 33.11
C ALA A 542 7.74 2.64 34.17
N THR A 543 6.46 2.38 33.85
CA THR A 543 5.25 2.23 34.69
C THR A 543 4.27 3.41 34.75
N ASP A 544 3.20 3.34 33.94
CA ASP A 544 1.81 3.44 34.43
C ASP A 544 0.82 2.86 33.40
N LEU A 545 0.11 1.77 33.77
CA LEU A 545 -0.84 1.04 32.93
C LEU A 545 -2.31 1.43 33.20
N GLY A 546 -2.58 2.37 34.12
CA GLY A 546 -3.93 2.66 34.61
C GLY A 546 -4.84 3.47 33.68
N GLN A 547 -4.31 4.26 32.74
CA GLN A 547 -5.11 5.24 32.00
C GLN A 547 -5.76 4.73 30.69
N LEU A 548 -5.44 3.51 30.24
CA LEU A 548 -5.91 3.00 28.93
C LEU A 548 -7.33 2.42 28.92
N ALA A 549 -8.00 2.26 30.08
CA ALA A 549 -9.27 1.54 30.16
C ALA A 549 -10.54 2.39 29.91
N GLN A 550 -10.45 3.71 29.76
CA GLN A 550 -11.64 4.59 29.74
C GLN A 550 -12.14 5.03 28.36
N PHE A 551 -11.34 4.93 27.29
CA PHE A 551 -11.74 5.49 25.97
C PHE A 551 -12.54 4.53 25.07
N GLY A 552 -12.58 3.22 25.36
CA GLY A 552 -13.15 2.21 24.44
C GLY A 552 -14.67 2.00 24.45
N ARG A 553 -15.48 2.75 25.22
CA ARG A 553 -16.89 2.38 25.47
C ARG A 553 -17.96 3.09 24.63
N ARG A 554 -17.66 4.15 23.86
CA ARG A 554 -18.72 4.93 23.18
C ARG A 554 -18.76 4.85 21.65
N GLU A 555 -17.70 4.40 20.97
CA GLU A 555 -17.64 4.45 19.50
C GLU A 555 -17.87 3.10 18.79
N VAL A 556 -17.85 1.98 19.53
CA VAL A 556 -17.96 0.62 18.96
C VAL A 556 -19.38 0.27 18.48
N VAL A 557 -20.41 1.01 18.92
CA VAL A 557 -21.82 0.62 18.69
C VAL A 557 -22.32 0.97 17.28
N GLY A 558 -21.73 1.96 16.60
CA GLY A 558 -22.18 2.40 15.26
C GLY A 558 -21.65 1.56 14.09
N TYR A 559 -20.42 1.07 14.19
CA TYR A 559 -19.75 0.36 13.07
C TYR A 559 -20.11 -1.14 12.99
N GLY A 560 -20.56 -1.73 14.10
CA GLY A 560 -21.10 -3.09 14.11
C GLY A 560 -22.33 -3.25 13.23
N THR A 561 -23.18 -2.22 13.13
CA THR A 561 -24.46 -2.28 12.40
C THR A 561 -24.28 -2.35 10.87
N LEU A 562 -23.24 -1.71 10.31
CA LEU A 562 -22.96 -1.74 8.87
C LEU A 562 -22.35 -3.08 8.43
N ALA A 563 -21.46 -3.67 9.23
CA ALA A 563 -20.93 -5.00 8.98
C ALA A 563 -22.03 -6.08 9.06
N PHE A 564 -22.99 -5.92 9.98
CA PHE A 564 -24.16 -6.81 10.08
C PHE A 564 -25.15 -6.64 8.90
N LEU A 565 -25.31 -5.44 8.36
CA LEU A 565 -26.16 -5.20 7.17
C LEU A 565 -25.56 -5.80 5.89
N ILE A 566 -24.24 -5.73 5.72
CA ILE A 566 -23.54 -6.35 4.58
C ILE A 566 -23.58 -7.88 4.69
N ALA A 567 -23.36 -8.44 5.89
CA ALA A 567 -23.51 -9.86 6.15
C ALA A 567 -24.97 -10.35 5.95
N GLY A 568 -25.96 -9.52 6.32
CA GLY A 568 -27.38 -9.79 6.14
C GLY A 568 -27.83 -9.81 4.67
N LEU A 569 -27.33 -8.87 3.85
CA LEU A 569 -27.59 -8.88 2.40
C LEU A 569 -26.95 -10.08 1.70
N LEU A 570 -25.75 -10.50 2.12
CA LEU A 570 -25.08 -11.70 1.60
C LEU A 570 -25.84 -13.00 1.91
N LEU A 571 -26.44 -13.11 3.10
CA LEU A 571 -27.26 -14.28 3.48
C LEU A 571 -28.54 -14.43 2.65
N LEU A 572 -29.15 -13.32 2.23
CA LEU A 572 -30.40 -13.32 1.44
C LEU A 572 -30.21 -13.81 -0.01
N THR A 573 -29.01 -13.65 -0.59
CA THR A 573 -28.69 -14.15 -1.94
C THR A 573 -28.28 -15.64 -1.99
N ILE A 574 -27.92 -16.26 -0.86
CA ILE A 574 -27.34 -17.62 -0.82
C ILE A 574 -28.41 -18.70 -0.53
N THR A 575 -29.61 -18.33 -0.06
CA THR A 575 -30.67 -19.28 0.30
C THR A 575 -31.61 -19.69 -0.84
N SER A 576 -31.43 -19.18 -2.06
CA SER A 576 -32.21 -19.65 -3.23
C SER A 576 -31.72 -21.04 -3.67
N LYS A 577 -32.41 -22.08 -3.18
CA LYS A 577 -32.19 -23.50 -3.51
C LYS A 577 -32.33 -23.76 -5.02
N PRO A 578 -31.53 -24.67 -5.61
CA PRO A 578 -31.99 -25.41 -6.79
C PRO A 578 -32.97 -26.50 -6.34
N VAL A 579 -34.14 -26.54 -6.95
CA VAL A 579 -35.07 -27.67 -6.87
C VAL A 579 -34.45 -28.82 -7.67
N VAL A 580 -34.14 -29.93 -7.01
CA VAL A 580 -33.75 -31.19 -7.66
C VAL A 580 -34.96 -32.11 -7.55
N ASP A 581 -35.54 -32.43 -8.71
CA ASP A 581 -36.67 -33.34 -8.84
C ASP A 581 -36.18 -34.78 -8.73
N ARG A 582 -36.76 -35.57 -7.83
CA ARG A 582 -36.15 -36.80 -7.28
C ARG A 582 -36.79 -38.09 -7.80
N ASP A 583 -37.36 -38.08 -9.00
CA ASP A 583 -38.23 -39.16 -9.48
C ASP A 583 -37.65 -40.04 -10.62
N GLN A 584 -36.36 -39.94 -10.98
CA GLN A 584 -35.84 -40.66 -12.17
C GLN A 584 -34.92 -41.88 -11.97
N TYR A 585 -34.68 -42.38 -10.74
CA TYR A 585 -33.98 -43.67 -10.58
C TYR A 585 -34.96 -44.78 -10.22
N GLY A 586 -35.68 -45.22 -11.25
CA GLY A 586 -36.42 -46.47 -11.27
C GLY A 586 -35.47 -47.67 -11.19
N SER A 587 -35.81 -48.56 -10.28
CA SER A 587 -35.28 -49.92 -10.17
C SER A 587 -35.42 -50.69 -11.49
N SER A 588 -34.29 -51.08 -12.07
CA SER A 588 -34.25 -52.30 -12.89
C SER A 588 -32.97 -53.07 -12.56
N VAL A 589 -33.14 -54.08 -11.70
CA VAL A 589 -32.20 -55.19 -11.54
C VAL A 589 -32.95 -56.42 -12.05
N ALA A 590 -32.40 -57.05 -13.08
CA ALA A 590 -32.59 -58.46 -13.41
C ALA A 590 -31.24 -59.15 -13.24
#